data_AF-A0A7C5XYM5-F1
#
_entry.id   AF-A0A7C5XYM5-F1
#
_cell.length_a   1.000
_cell.length_b   1.000
_cell.length_c   1.000
_cell.angle_alpha   90.00
_cell.angle_beta   90.00
_cell.angle_gamma   90.00
#
_symmetry.space_group_name_H-M   'P 1'
#
loop_
_entity.id
_entity.type
_entity.pdbx_description
1 polymer ?
#
loop_
_entity_poly.entity_id
_entity_poly.type
_entity_poly.pdbx_seq_one_letter_code
_entity_poly.pdbx_strand_id
1 'polypeptide(L)' 'MKRILLDTNAYAALLAGDEAVFDTLAAADRVLMSPVVLGELHAAFNGGTRERANRELLEEF' A
#
# COMPACT_ATOMS: atom_id res chain seq x y z
N MET A 1 10.46 5.25 18.34
CA MET A 1 9.12 4.91 17.88
C MET A 1 8.86 5.58 16.53
N LYS A 2 9.15 4.92 15.40
CA LYS A 2 8.95 5.45 14.04
C LYS A 2 7.62 4.93 13.50
N ARG A 3 6.65 5.83 13.32
CA ARG A 3 5.36 5.54 12.67
C ARG A 3 5.41 6.12 11.27
N ILE A 4 5.04 5.32 10.27
CA ILE A 4 5.06 5.74 8.87
C ILE A 4 3.63 5.73 8.35
N LEU A 5 3.24 6.80 7.65
CA LEU A 5 2.01 6.86 6.89
C LEU A 5 2.34 6.52 5.44
N LEU A 6 1.73 5.45 4.93
CA LEU A 6 1.95 4.96 3.57
C LEU A 6 1.02 5.71 2.60
N ASP A 7 1.59 6.19 1.49
CA ASP A 7 0.83 6.77 0.37
C ASP A 7 0.60 5.74 -0.75
N THR A 8 -0.14 6.15 -1.78
CA THR A 8 -0.47 5.28 -2.92
C THR A 8 0.75 4.86 -3.74
N ASN A 9 1.71 5.76 -3.93
CA ASN A 9 2.92 5.49 -4.72
C ASN A 9 3.84 4.50 -4.01
N ALA A 10 4.07 4.67 -2.71
CA ALA A 10 4.87 3.76 -1.90
C ALA A 10 4.20 2.40 -1.76
N TYR A 11 2.86 2.33 -1.65
CA TYR A 11 2.15 1.06 -1.73
C TYR A 11 2.39 0.35 -3.06
N ALA A 12 2.23 1.06 -4.19
CA ALA A 12 2.48 0.49 -5.51
C ALA A 12 3.94 0.05 -5.70
N ALA A 13 4.90 0.84 -5.22
CA ALA A 13 6.33 0.52 -5.27
C ALA A 13 6.67 -0.71 -4.43
N LEU A 14 6.09 -0.85 -3.22
CA LEU A 14 6.22 -2.04 -2.40
C LEU A 14 5.75 -3.30 -3.14
N LEU A 15 4.58 -3.23 -3.80
CA LEU A 15 4.05 -4.34 -4.58
C LEU A 15 4.86 -4.64 -5.85
N ALA A 16 5.58 -3.65 -6.37
CA ALA A 16 6.52 -3.81 -7.46
C ALA A 16 7.88 -4.37 -7.01
N GLY A 17 8.08 -4.59 -5.72
CA GLY A 17 9.31 -5.16 -5.16
C GLY A 17 10.43 -4.13 -4.90
N ASP A 18 10.08 -2.87 -4.68
CA ASP A 18 11.07 -1.84 -4.31
C ASP A 18 11.65 -2.12 -2.91
N GLU A 19 12.93 -2.52 -2.88
CA GLU A 19 13.65 -2.87 -1.64
C GLU A 19 13.79 -1.68 -0.69
N ALA A 20 13.95 -0.46 -1.20
CA ALA A 20 14.11 0.72 -0.35
C ALA A 20 12.81 1.06 0.40
N VAL A 21 11.67 0.89 -0.26
CA VAL A 21 10.36 1.01 0.38
C VAL A 21 10.17 -0.11 1.40
N PHE A 22 10.48 -1.35 1.03
CA PHE A 22 10.40 -2.50 1.93
C PHE A 22 11.21 -2.29 3.22
N ASP A 23 12.50 -1.98 3.10
CA ASP A 23 13.40 -1.78 4.23
C ASP A 23 12.92 -0.64 5.14
N THR A 24 12.40 0.43 4.53
CA THR A 24 11.85 1.58 5.26
C THR A 24 10.64 1.19 6.10
N LEU A 25 9.73 0.37 5.56
CA LEU A 25 8.53 -0.10 6.23
C LEU A 25 8.84 -1.19 7.27
N ALA A 26 9.77 -2.09 6.97
CA ALA A 26 10.20 -3.16 7.88
C ALA A 26 10.86 -2.60 9.16
N ALA A 27 11.52 -1.44 9.08
CA ALA A 27 12.09 -0.75 10.23
C ALA A 27 11.08 0.10 11.03
N ALA A 28 9.80 0.18 10.60
CA ALA A 28 8.78 0.97 11.28
C ALA A 28 8.10 0.16 12.40
N ASP A 29 7.80 0.81 13.52
CA ASP A 29 7.01 0.18 14.58
C ASP A 29 5.57 -0.02 14.14
N ARG A 30 5.04 0.92 13.35
CA ARG A 30 3.69 0.89 12.79
C ARG A 30 3.70 1.53 11.41
N VAL A 31 3.08 0.84 10.46
CA VAL A 31 2.69 1.40 9.17
C VAL A 31 1.20 1.73 9.26
N LEU A 32 0.84 2.92 8.85
CA LEU A 32 -0.51 3.45 8.87
C LEU A 32 -0.91 3.75 7.43
N MET A 33 -2.20 3.67 7.12
CA MET A 33 -2.73 4.11 5.84
C MET A 33 -3.89 5.08 6.07
N SER A 34 -3.94 6.16 5.29
CA SER A 34 -5.03 7.13 5.37
C SER A 34 -6.28 6.59 4.66
N PRO A 35 -7.50 6.88 5.15
CA PRO A 35 -8.73 6.60 4.41
C PRO A 35 -8.76 7.23 3.00
N VAL A 36 -8.04 8.33 2.78
CA VAL A 36 -7.89 8.95 1.45
C VAL A 36 -7.12 8.03 0.51
N VAL A 37 -6.01 7.45 0.98
CA VAL A 37 -5.19 6.49 0.23
C VAL A 37 -5.99 5.23 -0.08
N LEU A 38 -6.78 4.73 0.88
CA LEU A 38 -7.70 3.61 0.64
C LEU A 38 -8.69 3.92 -0.49
N GLY A 39 -9.27 5.13 -0.51
CA GLY A 39 -10.15 5.59 -1.59
C GLY A 39 -9.45 5.65 -2.95
N GLU A 40 -8.22 6.17 -3.00
CA GLU A 40 -7.41 6.22 -4.21
C GLU A 40 -7.07 4.82 -4.73
N LEU A 41 -6.67 3.89 -3.86
CA LEU A 41 -6.40 2.49 -4.23
C LEU A 41 -7.65 1.82 -4.79
N HIS A 42 -8.81 1.96 -4.12
CA HIS A 42 -10.07 1.42 -4.63
C HIS A 42 -10.47 1.98 -5.99
N ALA A 43 -10.24 3.28 -6.21
CA ALA A 43 -10.48 3.91 -7.50
C ALA A 43 -9.50 3.41 -8.58
N ALA A 44 -8.22 3.25 -8.24
CA ALA A 44 -7.18 2.78 -9.15
C ALA A 44 -7.35 1.30 -9.54
N PHE A 45 -7.92 0.47 -8.66
CA PHE A 45 -8.16 -0.94 -8.96
C PHE A 45 -9.36 -1.14 -9.89
N ASN A 46 -10.34 -0.23 -9.84
CA ASN A 46 -11.62 -0.37 -10.54
C ASN A 46 -11.45 -0.52 -12.05
N GLY A 47 -11.96 -1.61 -12.62
CA GLY A 47 -11.89 -1.90 -14.05
C GLY A 47 -10.53 -2.43 -14.53
N GLY A 48 -9.58 -2.65 -13.62
CA GLY A 48 -8.29 -3.25 -13.92
C GLY A 48 -8.36 -4.79 -14.01
N THR A 49 -7.45 -5.39 -14.79
CA THR A 49 -7.37 -6.87 -14.93
C THR A 49 -6.99 -7.59 -13.63
N ARG A 50 -6.41 -6.86 -12.67
CA ARG A 50 -6.00 -7.36 -11.35
C ARG A 50 -6.87 -6.84 -10.21
N GLU A 51 -8.02 -6.23 -10.51
CA GLU A 51 -8.88 -5.59 -9.49
C GLU A 51 -9.13 -6.50 -8.29
N ARG A 52 -9.60 -7.73 -8.53
CA ARG A 52 -9.91 -8.70 -7.49
C ARG A 52 -8.68 -8.99 -6.62
N ALA A 53 -7.56 -9.33 -7.24
CA ALA A 53 -6.32 -9.65 -6.52
C ALA A 53 -5.80 -8.45 -5.72
N ASN A 54 -5.92 -7.24 -6.25
CA ASN A 54 -5.51 -6.03 -5.56
C ASN A 54 -6.41 -5.70 -4.35
N ARG A 55 -7.72 -5.97 -4.45
CA ARG A 55 -8.66 -5.83 -3.33
C ARG A 55 -8.39 -6.87 -2.24
N GLU A 56 -8.23 -8.13 -2.61
CA GLU A 56 -7.89 -9.22 -1.68
C GLU A 56 -6.59 -8.90 -0.94
N LEU A 57 -5.56 -8.41 -1.63
CA LEU A 57 -4.30 -8.00 -1.01
C LEU A 57 -4.44 -6.78 -0.09
N LEU A 58 -5.29 -5.82 -0.44
CA LEU A 58 -5.53 -4.64 0.40
C LEU A 58 -6.29 -5.00 1.69
N GLU A 59 -7.11 -6.05 1.68
CA GLU A 59 -7.80 -6.57 2.87
C GLU A 59 -6.86 -7.25 3.88
N GLU A 60 -5.66 -7.66 3.45
CA GLU A 60 -4.63 -8.25 4.33
C GLU A 60 -3.79 -7.20 5.09
N PHE A 61 -3.95 -5.90 4.77
CA PHE A 61 -3.24 -4.79 5.40
C PHE A 61 -3.82 -4.40 6.76
#